data_AF-M1KC31-F1
#
_entry.id   AF-M1KC31-F1
#
_cell.length_a   1.000
_cell.length_b   1.000
_cell.length_c   1.000
_cell.angle_alpha   90.00
_cell.angle_beta   90.00
_cell.angle_gamma   90.00
#
_symmetry.space_group_name_H-M   'P 1'
#
loop_
_entity.id
_entity.type
_entity.pdbx_description
1 polymer ?
#
loop_
_entity_poly.entity_id
_entity_poly.type
_entity_poly.pdbx_seq_one_letter_code
_entity_poly.pdbx_strand_id
1 'polypeptide(L)'
;LAAVLLKLGGYGIIRITLMFSPLMELSYPFIILALWGILMTGLICTRQTDLKSLIAYSSVSHMGLVVAATLIQTTWSFMGAMVMMITHGLISSALFCLANTNYERTHNRTMLLSRGMQMMLPLMTAWWLLLSLFNMALPPTPNFWAEMSIMISLFNWSKWTILITGLGTLVTAIYTLHMFLMTQRGQLPKHLNSITPSFTREHCLMTMHLIPLLMLMFKLELISGNFY
;
A
#
# COMPACT_ATOMS: atom_id res chain seq x y z
N LEU A 1 -10.27 5.91 7.60
CA LEU A 1 -10.64 4.62 6.95
C LEU A 1 -9.42 3.77 6.64
N ALA A 2 -8.57 4.16 5.69
CA ALA A 2 -7.47 3.33 5.21
C ALA A 2 -6.47 2.88 6.29
N ALA A 3 -6.08 3.77 7.20
CA ALA A 3 -5.04 3.46 8.21
C ALA A 3 -5.49 2.48 9.30
N VAL A 4 -6.70 2.65 9.85
CA VAL A 4 -7.12 1.94 11.08
C VAL A 4 -8.25 0.94 10.83
N LEU A 5 -9.34 1.36 10.18
CA LEU A 5 -10.56 0.55 10.11
C LEU A 5 -10.37 -0.76 9.33
N LEU A 6 -9.59 -0.75 8.25
CA LEU A 6 -9.24 -1.98 7.53
C LEU A 6 -8.40 -2.95 8.38
N LYS A 7 -7.58 -2.41 9.29
CA LYS A 7 -6.65 -3.19 10.12
C LYS A 7 -7.34 -3.83 11.31
N LEU A 8 -8.46 -3.27 11.77
CA LEU A 8 -9.32 -3.91 12.78
C LEU A 8 -9.81 -5.28 12.31
N GLY A 9 -10.10 -5.44 11.01
CA GLY A 9 -10.45 -6.73 10.42
C GLY A 9 -9.32 -7.76 10.56
N GLY A 10 -8.11 -7.40 10.13
CA GLY A 10 -6.93 -8.28 10.26
C GLY A 10 -6.60 -8.63 11.71
N TYR A 11 -6.64 -7.66 12.62
CA TYR A 11 -6.49 -7.91 14.05
C TYR A 11 -7.56 -8.85 14.61
N GLY A 12 -8.83 -8.66 14.19
CA GLY A 12 -9.93 -9.55 14.55
C GLY A 12 -9.70 -10.97 14.08
N ILE A 13 -9.24 -11.17 12.84
CA ILE A 13 -8.91 -12.50 12.30
C ILE A 13 -7.81 -13.15 13.14
N ILE A 14 -6.73 -12.43 13.48
CA ILE A 14 -5.64 -12.98 14.32
C ILE A 14 -6.16 -13.42 15.70
N ARG A 15 -7.07 -12.66 16.32
CA ARG A 15 -7.64 -13.03 17.63
C ARG A 15 -8.61 -14.21 17.55
N ILE A 16 -9.45 -14.24 16.53
CA ILE A 16 -10.47 -15.28 16.36
C ILE A 16 -9.84 -16.60 15.93
N THR A 17 -8.85 -16.59 15.04
CA THR A 17 -8.19 -17.80 14.54
C THR A 17 -7.56 -18.64 15.66
N LEU A 18 -7.07 -18.02 16.74
CA LEU A 18 -6.59 -18.72 17.94
C LEU A 18 -7.67 -19.56 18.64
N MET A 19 -8.96 -19.23 18.48
CA MET A 19 -10.06 -20.00 19.07
C MET A 19 -10.53 -21.17 18.18
N PHE A 20 -10.25 -21.10 16.87
CA PHE A 20 -10.76 -22.06 15.88
C PHE A 20 -9.70 -23.03 15.34
N SER A 21 -8.46 -23.00 15.86
CA SER A 21 -7.44 -23.99 15.50
C SER A 21 -7.84 -25.38 16.06
N PRO A 22 -7.92 -26.47 15.24
CA PRO A 22 -7.33 -26.64 13.91
C PRO A 22 -8.35 -26.83 12.75
N LEU A 23 -9.28 -25.90 12.51
CA LEU A 23 -10.20 -25.94 11.34
C LEU A 23 -9.59 -25.31 10.07
N MET A 24 -8.46 -25.87 9.60
CA MET A 24 -7.75 -25.33 8.42
C MET A 24 -8.54 -25.47 7.11
N GLU A 25 -9.41 -26.47 6.98
CA GLU A 25 -10.12 -26.74 5.72
C GLU A 25 -11.10 -25.63 5.30
N LEU A 26 -11.70 -24.94 6.27
CA LEU A 26 -12.60 -23.81 6.00
C LEU A 26 -11.86 -22.58 5.44
N SER A 27 -10.53 -22.52 5.60
CA SER A 27 -9.72 -21.35 5.18
C SER A 27 -9.38 -21.34 3.68
N TYR A 28 -9.34 -22.51 3.03
CA TYR A 28 -8.96 -22.64 1.61
C TYR A 28 -9.71 -21.72 0.64
N PRO A 29 -11.06 -21.63 0.65
CA PRO A 29 -11.76 -20.76 -0.30
C PRO A 29 -11.42 -19.28 -0.10
N PHE A 30 -11.19 -18.85 1.15
CA PHE A 30 -10.82 -17.47 1.45
C PHE A 30 -9.38 -17.15 1.06
N ILE A 31 -8.45 -18.09 1.22
CA ILE A 31 -7.07 -17.94 0.75
C ILE A 31 -7.05 -17.79 -0.78
N ILE A 32 -7.78 -18.64 -1.51
CA ILE A 32 -7.88 -18.57 -2.97
C ILE A 32 -8.49 -17.24 -3.42
N LEU A 33 -9.57 -16.80 -2.77
CA LEU A 33 -10.21 -15.51 -3.03
C LEU A 33 -9.23 -14.34 -2.81
N ALA A 34 -8.46 -14.38 -1.71
CA ALA A 34 -7.50 -13.34 -1.39
C ALA A 34 -6.35 -13.29 -2.41
N LEU A 35 -5.76 -14.44 -2.76
CA LEU A 35 -4.69 -14.56 -3.75
C LEU A 35 -5.12 -14.10 -5.14
N TRP A 36 -6.29 -14.52 -5.59
CA TRP A 36 -6.85 -14.06 -6.86
C TRP A 36 -7.22 -12.57 -6.82
N GLY A 37 -7.77 -12.12 -5.69
CA GLY A 37 -8.13 -10.73 -5.44
C GLY A 37 -6.95 -9.78 -5.52
N ILE A 38 -5.76 -10.18 -5.05
CA ILE A 38 -4.52 -9.38 -5.18
C ILE A 38 -4.23 -9.05 -6.64
N LEU A 39 -4.26 -10.07 -7.51
CA LEU A 39 -4.02 -9.88 -8.95
C LEU A 39 -5.11 -9.01 -9.59
N MET A 40 -6.38 -9.33 -9.34
CA MET A 40 -7.50 -8.64 -9.98
C MET A 40 -7.59 -7.17 -9.57
N THR A 41 -7.43 -6.87 -8.28
CA THR A 41 -7.41 -5.48 -7.80
C THR A 41 -6.19 -4.72 -8.31
N GLY A 42 -5.03 -5.37 -8.40
CA GLY A 42 -3.84 -4.78 -9.03
C GLY A 42 -4.07 -4.42 -10.50
N LEU A 43 -4.69 -5.31 -11.29
CA LEU A 43 -5.02 -5.04 -12.68
C LEU A 43 -6.04 -3.90 -12.81
N ILE A 44 -7.05 -3.86 -11.94
CA ILE A 44 -8.01 -2.75 -11.88
C ILE A 44 -7.27 -1.43 -11.64
N CYS A 45 -6.31 -1.36 -10.72
CA CYS A 45 -5.52 -0.16 -10.44
C CYS A 45 -4.80 0.41 -11.68
N THR A 46 -4.36 -0.43 -12.62
CA THR A 46 -3.69 0.04 -13.85
C THR A 46 -4.61 0.84 -14.77
N ARG A 47 -5.93 0.62 -14.68
CA ARG A 47 -6.96 1.25 -15.53
C ARG A 47 -7.76 2.32 -14.80
N GLN A 48 -7.51 2.55 -13.51
CA GLN A 48 -8.23 3.55 -12.74
C GLN A 48 -7.90 4.97 -13.23
N THR A 49 -8.94 5.72 -13.56
CA THR A 49 -8.86 7.15 -13.94
C THR A 49 -8.85 8.06 -12.71
N ASP A 50 -9.49 7.63 -11.63
CA ASP A 50 -9.63 8.37 -10.39
C ASP A 50 -8.48 8.06 -9.42
N LEU A 51 -7.82 9.11 -8.93
CA LEU A 51 -6.63 8.94 -8.09
C LEU A 51 -6.97 8.35 -6.72
N LYS A 52 -8.05 8.84 -6.08
CA LYS A 52 -8.49 8.32 -4.78
C LYS A 52 -9.01 6.88 -4.86
N SER A 53 -9.66 6.49 -5.97
CA SER A 53 -10.10 5.10 -6.16
C SER A 53 -8.92 4.18 -6.42
N LEU A 54 -7.91 4.61 -7.19
CA LEU A 54 -6.68 3.85 -7.39
C LEU A 54 -6.01 3.53 -6.05
N ILE A 55 -5.86 4.52 -5.16
CA ILE A 55 -5.29 4.28 -3.83
C ILE A 55 -6.18 3.34 -3.02
N ALA A 56 -7.51 3.47 -3.10
CA ALA A 56 -8.43 2.55 -2.42
C ALA A 56 -8.29 1.10 -2.91
N TYR A 57 -8.23 0.85 -4.22
CA TYR A 57 -8.03 -0.49 -4.76
C TYR A 57 -6.64 -1.05 -4.45
N SER A 58 -5.60 -0.21 -4.46
CA SER A 58 -4.26 -0.62 -4.00
C SER A 58 -4.30 -1.09 -2.55
N SER A 59 -5.12 -0.45 -1.71
CA SER A 59 -5.27 -0.85 -0.31
C SER A 59 -5.95 -2.21 -0.15
N VAL A 60 -6.88 -2.57 -1.04
CA VAL A 60 -7.47 -3.90 -1.07
C VAL A 60 -6.43 -4.94 -1.47
N SER A 61 -5.56 -4.64 -2.44
CA SER A 61 -4.50 -5.56 -2.87
C SER A 61 -3.52 -5.91 -1.74
N HIS A 62 -2.98 -4.93 -1.01
CA HIS A 62 -2.07 -5.20 0.11
C HIS A 62 -2.79 -5.89 1.29
N MET A 63 -4.04 -5.53 1.60
CA MET A 63 -4.77 -6.23 2.67
C MET A 63 -5.19 -7.66 2.26
N GLY A 64 -5.30 -7.96 0.96
CA GLY A 64 -5.45 -9.33 0.47
C GLY A 64 -4.29 -10.23 0.90
N LEU A 65 -3.05 -9.73 0.87
CA LEU A 65 -1.87 -10.45 1.37
C LEU A 65 -1.98 -10.71 2.88
N VAL A 66 -2.46 -9.73 3.65
CA VAL A 66 -2.69 -9.88 5.10
C VAL A 66 -3.72 -10.97 5.39
N VAL A 67 -4.83 -11.02 4.64
CA VAL A 67 -5.86 -12.06 4.81
C VAL A 67 -5.27 -13.45 4.51
N ALA A 68 -4.57 -13.61 3.39
CA ALA A 68 -3.93 -14.88 3.06
C ALA A 68 -2.89 -15.32 4.12
N ALA A 69 -2.07 -14.38 4.60
CA ALA A 69 -1.05 -14.62 5.61
C ALA A 69 -1.63 -15.05 6.97
N THR A 70 -2.67 -14.35 7.42
CA THR A 70 -3.32 -14.64 8.72
C THR A 70 -4.07 -15.97 8.74
N LEU A 71 -4.59 -16.41 7.59
CA LEU A 71 -5.28 -17.71 7.47
C LEU A 71 -4.33 -18.92 7.45
N ILE A 72 -3.05 -18.74 7.07
CA ILE A 72 -2.03 -19.80 7.09
C ILE A 72 -1.47 -20.06 8.49
N GLN A 73 -1.62 -19.10 9.40
CA GLN A 73 -1.33 -19.25 10.85
C GLN A 73 0.11 -19.67 11.21
N THR A 74 1.10 -19.24 10.43
CA THR A 74 2.52 -19.43 10.79
C THR A 74 3.06 -18.22 11.55
N THR A 75 4.10 -18.39 12.36
CA THR A 75 4.74 -17.28 13.08
C THR A 75 5.24 -16.19 12.11
N TRP A 76 5.90 -16.61 11.03
CA TRP A 76 6.37 -15.72 9.96
C TRP A 76 5.23 -14.98 9.25
N SER A 77 4.10 -15.66 9.01
CA SER A 77 2.95 -15.02 8.36
C SER A 77 2.26 -14.00 9.27
N PHE A 78 2.18 -14.26 10.58
CA PHE A 78 1.66 -13.29 11.55
C PHE A 78 2.59 -12.08 11.73
N MET A 79 3.91 -12.29 11.81
CA MET A 79 4.87 -11.18 11.84
C MET A 79 4.73 -10.30 10.60
N GLY A 80 4.74 -10.91 9.41
CA GLY A 80 4.60 -10.18 8.14
C GLY A 80 3.27 -9.45 8.04
N ALA A 81 2.17 -10.08 8.43
CA ALA A 81 0.84 -9.46 8.46
C ALA A 81 0.78 -8.23 9.37
N MET A 82 1.36 -8.31 10.57
CA MET A 82 1.39 -7.18 11.51
C MET A 82 2.21 -6.01 10.99
N VAL A 83 3.42 -6.28 10.48
CA VAL A 83 4.26 -5.25 9.86
C VAL A 83 3.54 -4.62 8.68
N MET A 84 2.96 -5.42 7.77
CA MET A 84 2.23 -4.92 6.60
C MET A 84 1.05 -4.03 6.98
N MET A 85 0.26 -4.43 7.99
CA MET A 85 -0.89 -3.65 8.44
C MET A 85 -0.49 -2.25 8.91
N ILE A 86 0.60 -2.14 9.68
CA ILE A 86 1.08 -0.86 10.22
C ILE A 86 1.70 -0.01 9.12
N THR A 87 2.63 -0.57 8.35
CA THR A 87 3.40 0.16 7.33
C THR A 87 2.50 0.66 6.21
N HIS A 88 1.65 -0.22 5.66
CA HIS A 88 0.69 0.17 4.64
C HIS A 88 -0.37 1.13 5.20
N GLY A 89 -0.68 1.07 6.50
CA GLY A 89 -1.52 2.06 7.18
C GLY A 89 -0.97 3.48 7.03
N LEU A 90 0.33 3.67 7.30
CA LEU A 90 1.02 4.96 7.17
C LEU A 90 1.20 5.40 5.71
N ILE A 91 1.58 4.46 4.82
CA ILE A 91 1.80 4.76 3.40
C ILE A 91 0.48 5.17 2.73
N SER A 92 -0.59 4.38 2.92
CA SER A 92 -1.88 4.66 2.29
C SER A 92 -2.50 5.97 2.79
N SER A 93 -2.38 6.31 4.08
CA SER A 93 -2.86 7.60 4.58
C SER A 93 -2.11 8.78 3.97
N ALA A 94 -0.78 8.67 3.84
CA ALA A 94 0.04 9.70 3.21
C ALA A 94 -0.29 9.87 1.72
N LEU A 95 -0.51 8.77 0.99
CA LEU A 95 -0.97 8.81 -0.41
C LEU A 95 -2.36 9.47 -0.54
N PHE A 96 -3.30 9.17 0.35
CA PHE A 96 -4.60 9.85 0.37
C PHE A 96 -4.46 11.35 0.65
N CYS A 97 -3.50 11.76 1.48
CA CYS A 97 -3.21 13.16 1.73
C CYS A 97 -2.61 13.84 0.50
N LEU A 98 -1.68 13.21 -0.22
CA LEU A 98 -1.17 13.72 -1.51
C LEU A 98 -2.27 13.82 -2.58
N ALA A 99 -3.16 12.83 -2.63
CA ALA A 99 -4.34 12.91 -3.48
C ALA A 99 -5.21 14.12 -3.13
N ASN A 100 -5.26 14.47 -1.84
CA ASN A 100 -6.03 15.61 -1.37
C ASN A 100 -5.38 16.94 -1.70
N THR A 101 -4.06 17.07 -1.62
CA THR A 101 -3.36 18.31 -2.02
C THR A 101 -3.55 18.61 -3.51
N ASN A 102 -3.61 17.59 -4.36
CA ASN A 102 -3.98 17.76 -5.76
C ASN A 102 -5.45 18.18 -5.91
N TYR A 103 -6.35 17.51 -5.18
CA TYR A 103 -7.78 17.80 -5.21
C TYR A 103 -8.13 19.23 -4.72
N GLU A 104 -7.45 19.74 -3.68
CA GLU A 104 -7.64 21.12 -3.19
C GLU A 104 -7.27 22.17 -4.25
N ARG A 105 -6.43 21.83 -5.23
CA ARG A 105 -6.00 22.73 -6.31
C ARG A 105 -6.84 22.59 -7.57
N THR A 106 -7.19 21.37 -7.95
CA THR A 106 -7.88 21.09 -9.23
C THR A 106 -9.39 20.91 -9.07
N HIS A 107 -9.88 20.75 -7.84
CA HIS A 107 -11.26 20.37 -7.49
C HIS A 107 -11.79 19.12 -8.21
N ASN A 108 -10.88 18.30 -8.77
CA ASN A 108 -11.21 17.10 -9.52
C ASN A 108 -10.33 15.93 -9.10
N ARG A 109 -10.89 14.72 -9.13
CA ARG A 109 -10.20 13.48 -8.71
C ARG A 109 -9.52 12.75 -9.87
N THR A 110 -9.74 13.21 -11.10
CA THR A 110 -9.25 12.59 -12.32
C THR A 110 -7.75 12.80 -12.48
N MET A 111 -7.01 11.69 -12.55
CA MET A 111 -5.54 11.67 -12.55
C MET A 111 -4.95 12.38 -13.78
N LEU A 112 -5.63 12.27 -14.93
CA LEU A 112 -5.21 12.87 -16.20
C LEU A 112 -5.21 14.40 -16.17
N LEU A 113 -6.06 15.02 -15.34
CA LEU A 113 -6.11 16.47 -15.22
C LEU A 113 -4.92 17.00 -14.42
N SER A 114 -4.42 16.24 -13.43
CA SER A 114 -3.30 16.64 -12.56
C SER A 114 -1.92 16.23 -13.11
N ARG A 115 -1.68 16.37 -14.42
CA ARG A 115 -0.42 15.97 -15.07
C ARG A 115 0.69 17.01 -14.94
N GLY A 116 1.94 16.57 -14.96
CA GLY A 116 3.11 17.44 -15.09
C GLY A 116 3.45 18.27 -13.84
N MET A 117 2.91 17.93 -12.66
CA MET A 117 3.06 18.73 -11.44
C MET A 117 4.52 18.94 -10.99
N GLN A 118 5.48 18.16 -11.51
CA GLN A 118 6.91 18.31 -11.23
C GLN A 118 7.49 19.67 -11.56
N MET A 119 7.04 20.29 -12.64
CA MET A 119 7.54 21.59 -13.04
C MET A 119 7.06 22.72 -12.10
N MET A 120 5.90 22.55 -11.46
CA MET A 120 5.31 23.56 -10.57
C MET A 120 5.64 23.33 -9.09
N LEU A 121 5.63 22.08 -8.63
CA LEU A 121 5.70 21.71 -7.21
C LEU A 121 6.81 20.68 -6.95
N PRO A 122 8.10 21.01 -7.19
CA PRO A 122 9.19 20.04 -7.15
C PRO A 122 9.33 19.35 -5.79
N LEU A 123 9.17 20.08 -4.68
CA LEU A 123 9.26 19.48 -3.34
C LEU A 123 8.08 18.52 -3.06
N MET A 124 6.87 18.82 -3.56
CA MET A 124 5.76 17.86 -3.46
C MET A 124 6.02 16.62 -4.29
N THR A 125 6.75 16.73 -5.41
CA THR A 125 7.07 15.57 -6.23
C THR A 125 8.08 14.65 -5.57
N ALA A 126 8.99 15.19 -4.75
CA ALA A 126 9.86 14.38 -3.91
C ALA A 126 9.04 13.55 -2.91
N TRP A 127 8.00 14.15 -2.29
CA TRP A 127 7.08 13.41 -1.41
C TRP A 127 6.29 12.33 -2.17
N TRP A 128 5.79 12.63 -3.36
CA TRP A 128 5.15 11.65 -4.25
C TRP A 128 6.08 10.50 -4.60
N LEU A 129 7.33 10.80 -4.95
CA LEU A 129 8.33 9.80 -5.31
C LEU A 129 8.62 8.90 -4.12
N LEU A 130 8.98 9.46 -2.96
CA LEU A 130 9.28 8.68 -1.76
C LEU A 130 8.14 7.74 -1.36
N LEU A 131 6.90 8.25 -1.34
CA LEU A 131 5.74 7.43 -0.99
C LEU A 131 5.40 6.39 -2.05
N SER A 132 5.61 6.69 -3.34
CA SER A 132 5.45 5.68 -4.39
C SER A 132 6.47 4.55 -4.25
N LEU A 133 7.74 4.85 -3.94
CA LEU A 133 8.77 3.84 -3.68
C LEU A 133 8.45 3.00 -2.42
N PHE A 134 7.88 3.62 -1.39
CA PHE A 134 7.45 2.90 -0.19
C PHE A 134 6.25 1.99 -0.47
N ASN A 135 5.30 2.44 -1.30
CA ASN A 135 4.15 1.63 -1.70
C ASN A 135 4.54 0.43 -2.59
N MET A 136 5.62 0.57 -3.37
CA MET A 136 6.21 -0.51 -4.18
C MET A 136 7.03 -1.52 -3.38
N ALA A 137 7.15 -1.33 -2.07
CA ALA A 137 7.95 -2.19 -1.22
C ALA A 137 9.42 -2.26 -1.69
N LEU A 138 10.05 -1.11 -1.97
CA LEU A 138 11.46 -1.08 -2.36
C LEU A 138 12.37 -1.41 -1.15
N PRO A 139 13.44 -2.22 -1.28
CA PRO A 139 14.38 -2.44 -0.19
C PRO A 139 15.11 -1.14 0.19
N PRO A 140 15.32 -0.79 1.47
CA PRO A 140 15.12 -1.55 2.72
C PRO A 140 13.85 -1.17 3.51
N THR A 141 12.72 -0.89 2.84
CA THR A 141 11.49 -0.43 3.50
C THR A 141 10.83 -1.53 4.36
N PRO A 142 10.05 -1.16 5.40
CA PRO A 142 9.39 -2.15 6.22
C PRO A 142 8.24 -2.85 5.48
N ASN A 143 7.69 -2.22 4.43
CA ASN A 143 6.71 -2.86 3.54
C ASN A 143 7.35 -4.02 2.74
N PHE A 144 8.60 -3.87 2.28
CA PHE A 144 9.35 -4.95 1.64
C PHE A 144 9.55 -6.15 2.58
N TRP A 145 9.96 -5.88 3.82
CA TRP A 145 10.15 -6.95 4.81
C TRP A 145 8.84 -7.72 5.06
N ALA A 146 7.72 -7.01 5.12
CA ALA A 146 6.41 -7.61 5.29
C ALA A 146 5.97 -8.44 4.08
N GLU A 147 6.12 -7.91 2.86
CA GLU A 147 5.77 -8.65 1.63
C GLU A 147 6.64 -9.90 1.47
N MET A 148 7.94 -9.81 1.72
CA MET A 148 8.85 -10.96 1.63
C MET A 148 8.53 -12.04 2.68
N SER A 149 8.29 -11.66 3.94
CA SER A 149 7.94 -12.63 4.99
C SER A 149 6.61 -13.34 4.68
N ILE A 150 5.62 -12.61 4.18
CA ILE A 150 4.35 -13.20 3.73
C ILE A 150 4.57 -14.15 2.55
N MET A 151 5.35 -13.74 1.54
CA MET A 151 5.65 -14.59 0.37
C MET A 151 6.38 -15.88 0.75
N ILE A 152 7.34 -15.83 1.68
CA ILE A 152 8.05 -17.02 2.17
C ILE A 152 7.08 -17.96 2.89
N SER A 153 6.21 -17.43 3.75
CA SER A 153 5.22 -18.24 4.48
C SER A 153 4.21 -18.92 3.55
N LEU A 154 3.75 -18.20 2.51
CA LEU A 154 2.86 -18.72 1.47
C LEU A 154 3.53 -19.80 0.62
N PHE A 155 4.81 -19.60 0.26
CA PHE A 155 5.58 -20.58 -0.49
C PHE A 155 5.76 -21.89 0.27
N ASN A 156 6.00 -21.80 1.59
CA ASN A 156 6.09 -22.97 2.45
C ASN A 156 4.75 -23.71 2.57
N TRP A 157 3.62 -22.98 2.53
CA TRP A 157 2.28 -23.56 2.53
C TRP A 157 1.95 -24.25 1.20
N SER A 158 2.16 -23.58 0.06
CA SER A 158 2.16 -24.25 -1.25
C SER A 158 3.03 -23.51 -2.27
N LYS A 159 3.86 -24.28 -2.97
CA LYS A 159 4.87 -23.73 -3.90
C LYS A 159 4.27 -22.91 -5.04
N TRP A 160 3.05 -23.23 -5.47
CA TRP A 160 2.37 -22.52 -6.57
C TRP A 160 2.01 -21.06 -6.24
N THR A 161 1.90 -20.71 -4.96
CA THR A 161 1.55 -19.35 -4.52
C THR A 161 2.58 -18.32 -4.95
N ILE A 162 3.85 -18.70 -5.13
CA ILE A 162 4.93 -17.78 -5.51
C ILE A 162 4.69 -17.13 -6.88
N LEU A 163 4.03 -17.85 -7.79
CA LEU A 163 3.70 -17.30 -9.11
C LEU A 163 2.65 -16.20 -8.98
N ILE A 164 1.64 -16.41 -8.14
CA ILE A 164 0.57 -15.43 -7.92
C ILE A 164 1.10 -14.21 -7.15
N THR A 165 1.85 -14.42 -6.07
CA THR A 165 2.40 -13.32 -5.28
C THR A 165 3.51 -12.57 -6.02
N GLY A 166 4.35 -13.25 -6.80
CA GLY A 166 5.36 -12.65 -7.67
C GLY A 166 4.74 -11.80 -8.78
N LEU A 167 3.68 -12.29 -9.43
CA LEU A 167 2.92 -11.46 -10.38
C LEU A 167 2.21 -10.30 -9.68
N GLY A 168 1.68 -10.51 -8.48
CA GLY A 168 1.04 -9.49 -7.66
C GLY A 168 1.99 -8.32 -7.36
N THR A 169 3.20 -8.60 -6.88
CA THR A 169 4.22 -7.58 -6.60
C THR A 169 4.65 -6.85 -7.87
N LEU A 170 4.81 -7.54 -9.00
CA LEU A 170 5.10 -6.90 -10.29
C LEU A 170 3.97 -5.95 -10.72
N VAL A 171 2.71 -6.36 -10.60
CA VAL A 171 1.56 -5.49 -10.89
C VAL A 171 1.51 -4.30 -9.92
N THR A 172 1.87 -4.51 -8.65
CA THR A 172 1.99 -3.39 -7.70
C THR A 172 3.01 -2.37 -8.13
N ALA A 173 4.16 -2.81 -8.66
CA ALA A 173 5.16 -1.91 -9.19
C ALA A 173 4.63 -1.14 -10.42
N ILE A 174 3.89 -1.81 -11.32
CA ILE A 174 3.35 -1.16 -12.52
C ILE A 174 2.36 -0.05 -12.15
N TYR A 175 1.35 -0.32 -11.32
CA TYR A 175 0.31 0.68 -11.07
C TYR A 175 0.81 1.87 -10.23
N THR A 176 1.77 1.65 -9.33
CA THR A 176 2.36 2.73 -8.50
C THR A 176 3.25 3.65 -9.33
N LEU A 177 4.07 3.10 -10.23
CA LEU A 177 4.87 3.90 -11.15
C LEU A 177 3.96 4.63 -12.13
N HIS A 178 2.92 3.97 -12.63
CA HIS A 178 1.91 4.60 -13.48
C HIS A 178 1.26 5.79 -12.78
N MET A 179 0.85 5.63 -11.52
CA MET A 179 0.29 6.71 -10.70
C MET A 179 1.28 7.88 -10.51
N PHE A 180 2.55 7.60 -10.25
CA PHE A 180 3.59 8.64 -10.15
C PHE A 180 3.82 9.36 -11.49
N LEU A 181 4.00 8.62 -12.58
CA LEU A 181 4.27 9.17 -13.91
C LEU A 181 3.11 10.02 -14.42
N MET A 182 1.87 9.56 -14.23
CA MET A 182 0.69 10.25 -14.72
C MET A 182 0.35 11.52 -13.95
N THR A 183 0.81 11.66 -12.70
CA THR A 183 0.56 12.85 -11.89
C THR A 183 1.74 13.82 -11.95
N GLN A 184 2.96 13.33 -11.78
CA GLN A 184 4.12 14.21 -11.62
C GLN A 184 4.79 14.53 -12.96
N ARG A 185 4.87 13.56 -13.88
CA ARG A 185 5.59 13.73 -15.15
C ARG A 185 4.65 14.11 -16.30
N GLY A 186 5.27 14.51 -17.41
CA GLY A 186 4.60 14.93 -18.63
C GLY A 186 4.44 16.44 -18.74
N GLN A 187 3.74 16.86 -19.79
CA GLN A 187 3.48 18.27 -20.03
C GLN A 187 2.41 18.79 -19.09
N LEU A 188 2.66 19.95 -18.49
CA LEU A 188 1.67 20.69 -17.71
C LEU A 188 0.50 21.09 -18.63
N PRO A 189 -0.75 20.74 -18.29
CA PRO A 189 -1.88 21.18 -19.07
C PRO A 189 -2.14 22.68 -18.84
N LYS A 190 -2.48 23.40 -19.91
CA LYS A 190 -2.55 24.88 -19.92
C LYS A 190 -3.50 25.48 -18.87
N HIS A 191 -4.53 24.74 -18.45
CA HIS A 191 -5.49 25.17 -17.42
C HIS A 191 -4.90 25.19 -15.99
N LEU A 192 -3.71 24.60 -15.78
CA LEU A 192 -3.03 24.51 -14.49
C LEU A 192 -1.88 25.52 -14.32
N ASN A 193 -1.74 26.49 -15.22
CA ASN A 193 -0.62 27.43 -15.20
C ASN A 193 -0.59 28.34 -13.96
N SER A 194 -1.70 28.50 -13.23
CA SER A 194 -1.82 29.36 -12.04
C SER A 194 -2.12 28.57 -10.76
N ILE A 195 -1.45 27.43 -10.56
CA ILE A 195 -1.55 26.67 -9.31
C ILE A 195 -0.81 27.41 -8.18
N THR A 196 -1.39 27.40 -6.98
CA THR A 196 -0.73 27.88 -5.76
C THR A 196 0.44 26.99 -5.34
N PRO A 197 1.55 27.57 -4.86
CA PRO A 197 2.68 26.80 -4.34
C PRO A 197 2.26 25.92 -3.16
N SER A 198 3.11 24.96 -2.79
CA SER A 198 2.86 24.08 -1.65
C SER A 198 2.88 24.84 -0.33
N PHE A 199 1.88 24.59 0.51
CA PHE A 199 1.78 25.23 1.82
C PHE A 199 2.67 24.52 2.84
N THR A 200 3.13 25.24 3.86
CA THR A 200 3.89 24.67 4.98
C THR A 200 3.11 23.58 5.71
N ARG A 201 1.78 23.73 5.83
CA ARG A 201 0.87 22.71 6.36
C ARG A 201 0.97 21.39 5.61
N GLU A 202 1.04 21.43 4.28
CA GLU A 202 1.10 20.22 3.45
C GLU A 202 2.42 19.49 3.68
N HIS A 203 3.54 20.21 3.67
CA HIS A 203 4.84 19.62 3.97
C HIS A 203 4.92 19.06 5.39
N CYS A 204 4.44 19.81 6.39
CA CYS A 204 4.37 19.32 7.76
C CYS A 204 3.57 18.01 7.85
N LEU A 205 2.41 17.95 7.20
CA LEU A 205 1.61 16.72 7.14
C LEU A 205 2.39 15.55 6.52
N MET A 206 3.08 15.77 5.40
CA MET A 206 3.89 14.71 4.76
C MET A 206 5.04 14.26 5.66
N THR A 207 5.72 15.19 6.33
CA THR A 207 6.80 14.86 7.26
C THR A 207 6.32 14.04 8.45
N MET A 208 5.16 14.38 9.02
CA MET A 208 4.56 13.64 10.15
C MET A 208 4.18 12.20 9.78
N HIS A 209 3.90 11.92 8.50
CA HIS A 209 3.68 10.55 8.02
C HIS A 209 5.00 9.79 7.79
N LEU A 210 6.00 10.48 7.24
CA LEU A 210 7.24 9.84 6.80
C LEU A 210 8.26 9.62 7.91
N ILE A 211 8.36 10.53 8.88
CA ILE A 211 9.29 10.38 10.01
C ILE A 211 9.04 9.07 10.76
N PRO A 212 7.80 8.72 11.19
CA PRO A 212 7.55 7.44 11.84
C PRO A 212 7.90 6.24 10.97
N LEU A 213 7.59 6.31 9.67
CA LEU A 213 7.88 5.22 8.74
C LEU A 213 9.39 4.98 8.56
N LEU A 214 10.18 6.06 8.48
CA LEU A 214 11.64 6.01 8.44
C LEU A 214 12.23 5.49 9.75
N MET A 215 11.68 5.91 10.90
CA MET A 215 12.14 5.41 12.21
C MET A 215 11.86 3.90 12.36
N LEU A 216 10.73 3.42 11.86
CA LEU A 216 10.37 1.99 11.88
C LEU A 216 11.32 1.12 11.03
N MET A 217 11.99 1.68 10.03
CA MET A 217 13.00 0.93 9.27
C MET A 217 14.17 0.47 10.14
N PHE A 218 14.55 1.27 11.15
CA PHE A 218 15.67 0.94 12.02
C PHE A 218 15.31 -0.09 13.10
N LYS A 219 14.04 -0.16 13.51
CA LYS A 219 13.59 -1.07 14.56
C LYS A 219 12.26 -1.74 14.24
N LEU A 220 12.31 -2.64 13.26
CA LEU A 220 11.18 -3.47 12.80
C LEU A 220 10.58 -4.34 13.92
N GLU A 221 11.38 -4.72 14.92
CA GLU A 221 10.97 -5.49 16.10
C GLU A 221 9.79 -4.89 16.86
N LEU A 222 9.61 -3.57 16.81
CA LEU A 222 8.53 -2.91 17.54
C LEU A 222 7.14 -3.21 16.94
N ILE A 223 7.08 -3.59 15.67
CA ILE A 223 5.82 -3.71 14.90
C ILE A 223 5.52 -5.13 14.43
N SER A 224 6.43 -6.07 14.67
CA SER A 224 6.27 -7.49 14.32
C SER A 224 5.38 -8.27 15.30
N GLY A 225 4.93 -7.63 16.38
CA GLY A 225 4.07 -8.24 17.41
C GLY A 225 4.82 -9.23 18.31
N ASN A 226 4.08 -9.95 19.16
CA ASN A 226 4.63 -10.94 20.10
C ASN A 226 5.16 -12.22 19.43
N PHE A 227 5.39 -12.19 18.12
CA PHE A 227 5.75 -13.35 17.34
C PHE A 227 7.24 -13.39 17.01
N TYR A 228 8.01 -12.35 17.35
CA TYR A 228 9.48 -12.32 17.21
C TYR A 228 10.20 -13.36 18.08
#